data_AF-A0A969WX53-F1
#
_entry.id   AF-A0A969WX53-F1
#
_cell.length_a   1.000
_cell.length_b   1.000
_cell.length_c   1.000
_cell.angle_alpha   90.00
_cell.angle_beta   90.00
_cell.angle_gamma   90.00
#
_symmetry.space_group_name_H-M   'P 1'
#
loop_
_entity.id
_entity.type
_entity.pdbx_description
1 polymer ?
#
loop_
_entity_poly.entity_id
_entity_poly.type
_entity_poly.pdbx_seq_one_letter_code
_entity_poly.pdbx_strand_id
1 'polypeptide(L)'
;MKYIGKEDHLMMPPLSKLVVTQALYDMLFQYVLTPEKEKNLLDFINRIEVHQKSNQYRSTPFSLPVEELQFLEEGIEELKLLCWQLVPVHIFEIDIPALPSSEDYDKAKDQIEQILTDLFVFNWQGENQILVYSTITI
;
A
#
# COMPACT_ATOMS: atom_id res chain seq x y z
N MET A 1 -10.52 -8.65 16.23
CA MET A 1 -10.41 -8.25 14.81
C MET A 1 -11.78 -8.29 14.18
N LYS A 2 -12.15 -7.22 13.46
CA LYS A 2 -13.43 -7.08 12.76
C LYS A 2 -13.16 -6.90 11.27
N TYR A 3 -13.87 -7.66 10.43
CA TYR A 3 -13.80 -7.49 8.99
C TYR A 3 -14.57 -6.24 8.57
N ILE A 4 -13.92 -5.35 7.82
CA ILE A 4 -14.51 -4.10 7.34
C ILE A 4 -15.00 -4.26 5.90
N GLY A 5 -14.18 -4.86 5.04
CA GLY A 5 -14.52 -4.99 3.63
C GLY A 5 -13.36 -5.48 2.78
N LYS A 6 -13.57 -5.37 1.47
CA LYS A 6 -12.63 -5.77 0.44
C LYS A 6 -12.50 -4.64 -0.56
N GLU A 7 -11.27 -4.30 -0.91
CA GLU A 7 -10.94 -3.33 -1.95
C GLU A 7 -10.02 -3.99 -2.97
N ASP A 8 -10.12 -3.56 -4.23
CA ASP A 8 -9.20 -4.00 -5.27
C ASP A 8 -8.06 -2.98 -5.34
N HIS A 9 -6.84 -3.44 -5.08
CA HIS A 9 -5.65 -2.60 -5.08
C HIS A 9 -4.77 -2.90 -6.28
N LEU A 10 -4.06 -1.89 -6.78
CA LEU A 10 -2.87 -2.11 -7.59
C LEU A 10 -1.65 -2.27 -6.69
N MET A 11 -1.00 -3.43 -6.76
CA MET A 11 0.17 -3.81 -5.99
C MET A 11 1.44 -3.70 -6.83
N MET A 12 2.45 -3.05 -6.27
CA MET A 12 3.76 -2.88 -6.89
C MET A 12 4.53 -4.21 -6.92
N PRO A 13 5.20 -4.57 -8.04
CA PRO A 13 5.97 -5.81 -8.11
C PRO A 13 7.19 -5.80 -7.17
N PRO A 14 7.63 -6.96 -6.64
CA PRO A 14 8.74 -7.02 -5.66
C PRO A 14 10.10 -6.51 -6.18
N LEU A 15 10.34 -6.63 -7.50
CA LEU A 15 11.64 -6.36 -8.15
C LEU A 15 11.83 -4.89 -8.58
N SER A 16 10.82 -4.02 -8.44
CA SER A 16 10.84 -2.66 -8.98
C SER A 16 11.57 -1.62 -8.11
N LYS A 17 12.09 -1.99 -6.94
CA LYS A 17 12.66 -1.06 -5.93
C LYS A 17 13.86 -0.21 -6.38
N LEU A 18 14.43 -0.39 -7.59
CA LEU A 18 15.66 0.30 -8.00
C LEU A 18 15.71 0.84 -9.43
N VAL A 19 14.93 0.30 -10.38
CA VAL A 19 15.07 0.64 -11.82
C VAL A 19 13.79 1.21 -12.43
N VAL A 20 12.63 0.95 -11.81
CA VAL A 20 11.33 1.28 -12.40
C VAL A 20 10.89 2.69 -12.10
N THR A 21 11.36 3.29 -11.00
CA THR A 21 10.84 4.59 -10.56
C THR A 21 11.06 5.64 -11.65
N GLN A 22 12.29 5.93 -12.12
CA GLN A 22 12.53 6.97 -13.15
C GLN A 22 11.67 6.79 -14.43
N ALA A 23 11.64 5.58 -14.98
CA ALA A 23 10.84 5.28 -16.17
C ALA A 23 9.33 5.39 -15.92
N LEU A 24 8.87 5.03 -14.72
CA LEU A 24 7.50 5.22 -14.26
C LEU A 24 7.14 6.72 -14.19
N TYR A 25 8.03 7.59 -13.69
CA TYR A 25 7.77 9.04 -13.71
C TYR A 25 7.56 9.52 -15.14
N ASP A 26 8.56 9.29 -16.00
CA ASP A 26 8.55 9.83 -17.36
C ASP A 26 7.31 9.36 -18.14
N MET A 27 6.87 8.13 -17.90
CA MET A 27 5.68 7.54 -18.49
C MET A 27 4.37 8.06 -17.87
N LEU A 28 4.26 8.23 -16.55
CA LEU A 28 3.00 8.66 -15.93
C LEU A 28 2.74 10.16 -16.08
N PHE A 29 3.79 10.98 -16.19
CA PHE A 29 3.66 12.43 -16.39
C PHE A 29 2.90 12.79 -17.68
N GLN A 30 2.96 11.95 -18.72
CA GLN A 30 2.26 12.24 -19.99
C GLN A 30 0.72 12.20 -19.86
N TYR A 31 0.18 11.54 -18.84
CA TYR A 31 -1.27 11.42 -18.59
C TYR A 31 -1.81 12.51 -17.65
N VAL A 32 -0.93 13.37 -17.16
CA VAL A 32 -1.22 14.33 -16.12
C VAL A 32 -1.26 15.73 -16.72
N LEU A 33 -2.43 16.08 -17.25
CA LEU A 33 -2.64 17.31 -18.02
C LEU A 33 -3.17 18.50 -17.20
N THR A 34 -3.35 18.32 -15.89
CA THR A 34 -3.89 19.36 -14.99
C THR A 34 -3.04 19.47 -13.72
N PRO A 35 -2.96 20.67 -13.10
CA PRO A 35 -2.19 20.86 -11.86
C PRO A 35 -2.63 19.96 -10.70
N GLU A 36 -3.92 19.63 -10.63
CA GLU A 36 -4.46 18.74 -9.59
C GLU A 36 -3.96 17.30 -9.78
N LYS A 37 -4.04 16.77 -11.01
CA LYS A 37 -3.48 15.46 -11.34
C LYS A 37 -1.97 15.41 -11.11
N GLU A 38 -1.26 16.51 -11.35
CA GLU A 38 0.20 16.61 -11.11
C GLU A 38 0.52 16.48 -9.64
N LYS A 39 -0.21 17.18 -8.80
CA LYS A 39 -0.10 17.03 -7.35
C LYS A 39 -0.39 15.59 -6.91
N ASN A 40 -1.47 14.98 -7.41
CA ASN A 40 -1.82 13.59 -7.06
C ASN A 40 -0.75 12.59 -7.53
N LEU A 41 -0.14 12.82 -8.70
CA LEU A 41 0.97 12.01 -9.20
C LEU A 41 2.21 12.14 -8.31
N LEU A 42 2.59 13.36 -7.93
CA LEU A 42 3.71 13.61 -7.03
C LEU A 42 3.48 12.99 -5.64
N ASP A 43 2.25 13.06 -5.12
CA ASP A 43 1.89 12.42 -3.85
C ASP A 43 1.95 10.88 -3.95
N PHE A 44 1.43 10.29 -5.04
CA PHE A 44 1.53 8.85 -5.33
C PHE A 44 2.99 8.37 -5.36
N ILE A 45 3.82 9.08 -6.13
CA ILE A 45 5.26 8.87 -6.23
C ILE A 45 5.93 8.93 -4.86
N ASN A 46 5.63 9.98 -4.08
CA ASN A 46 6.27 10.17 -2.79
C ASN A 46 5.93 9.01 -1.83
N ARG A 47 4.70 8.48 -1.91
CA ARG A 47 4.30 7.28 -1.14
C ARG A 47 5.12 6.06 -1.53
N ILE A 48 5.39 5.86 -2.83
CA ILE A 48 6.26 4.77 -3.31
C ILE A 48 7.68 4.95 -2.76
N GLU A 49 8.25 6.15 -2.87
CA GLU A 49 9.61 6.42 -2.38
C GLU A 49 9.75 6.20 -0.88
N VAL A 50 8.79 6.69 -0.09
CA VAL A 50 8.77 6.51 1.37
C VAL A 50 8.70 5.02 1.71
N HIS A 51 7.85 4.26 1.02
CA HIS A 51 7.76 2.82 1.21
C HIS A 51 9.07 2.10 0.87
N GLN A 52 9.75 2.48 -0.23
CA GLN A 52 11.03 1.88 -0.64
C GLN A 52 12.17 2.20 0.34
N LYS A 53 12.20 3.42 0.90
CA LYS A 53 13.25 3.90 1.82
C LYS A 53 13.08 3.38 3.25
N SER A 54 11.85 3.10 3.68
CA SER A 54 11.59 2.68 5.06
C SER A 54 11.92 1.21 5.28
N ASN A 55 12.73 0.94 6.31
CA ASN A 55 13.08 -0.42 6.72
C ASN A 55 11.88 -1.23 7.25
N GLN A 56 10.84 -0.56 7.73
CA GLN A 56 9.62 -1.19 8.26
C GLN A 56 8.83 -1.93 7.18
N TYR A 57 8.93 -1.50 5.91
CA TYR A 57 8.17 -2.09 4.81
C TYR A 57 9.02 -3.01 3.91
N ARG A 58 10.13 -3.56 4.43
CA ARG A 58 10.99 -4.44 3.62
C ARG A 58 10.30 -5.74 3.20
N SER A 59 9.42 -6.27 4.04
CA SER A 59 8.74 -7.55 3.89
C SER A 59 7.28 -7.43 3.46
N THR A 60 6.74 -6.21 3.35
CA THR A 60 5.33 -5.98 3.04
C THR A 60 5.17 -5.34 1.66
N PRO A 61 4.11 -5.67 0.91
CA PRO A 61 3.90 -5.10 -0.43
C PRO A 61 3.47 -3.64 -0.36
N PHE A 62 3.82 -2.84 -1.37
CA PHE A 62 3.17 -1.55 -1.60
C PHE A 62 1.93 -1.77 -2.45
N SER A 63 0.79 -1.25 -2.03
CA SER A 63 -0.43 -1.28 -2.81
C SER A 63 -1.31 -0.07 -2.52
N LEU A 64 -2.16 0.31 -3.47
CA LEU A 64 -3.16 1.36 -3.30
C LEU A 64 -4.50 0.97 -3.92
N PRO A 65 -5.64 1.43 -3.37
CA PRO A 65 -6.95 1.23 -3.98
C PRO A 65 -6.97 1.76 -5.42
N VAL A 66 -7.62 1.04 -6.32
CA VAL A 66 -7.77 1.48 -7.72
C VAL A 66 -8.52 2.80 -7.80
N GLU A 67 -9.48 3.02 -6.89
CA GLU A 67 -10.23 4.27 -6.76
C GLU A 67 -9.32 5.47 -6.55
N GLU A 68 -8.27 5.34 -5.73
CA GLU A 68 -7.28 6.41 -5.50
C GLU A 68 -6.43 6.70 -6.74
N LEU A 69 -6.31 5.72 -7.65
CA LEU A 69 -5.47 5.82 -8.85
C LEU A 69 -6.24 6.24 -10.10
N GLN A 70 -7.57 6.44 -10.02
CA GLN A 70 -8.41 6.80 -11.17
C GLN A 70 -7.95 8.08 -11.88
N PHE A 71 -7.24 8.98 -11.19
CA PHE A 71 -6.68 10.20 -11.79
C PHE A 71 -5.65 9.92 -12.90
N LEU A 72 -5.03 8.73 -12.90
CA LEU A 72 -4.07 8.30 -13.92
C LEU A 72 -4.75 7.88 -15.22
N GLU A 73 -6.06 7.60 -15.22
CA GLU A 73 -6.83 7.16 -16.40
C GLU A 73 -6.10 6.03 -17.16
N GLU A 74 -5.67 6.26 -18.40
CA GLU A 74 -4.92 5.30 -19.23
C GLU A 74 -3.56 4.90 -18.60
N GLY A 75 -2.98 5.74 -17.74
CA GLY A 75 -1.77 5.43 -16.99
C GLY A 75 -1.92 4.22 -16.05
N ILE A 76 -3.15 3.81 -15.70
CA ILE A 76 -3.39 2.55 -14.99
C ILE A 76 -2.98 1.34 -15.84
N GLU A 77 -3.22 1.36 -17.15
CA GLU A 77 -2.83 0.27 -18.05
C GLU A 77 -1.31 0.20 -18.19
N GLU A 78 -0.64 1.35 -18.22
CA GLU A 78 0.81 1.43 -18.18
C GLU A 78 1.41 0.82 -16.90
N LEU A 79 0.79 1.06 -15.74
CA LEU A 79 1.18 0.39 -14.49
C LEU A 79 1.11 -1.14 -14.62
N LYS A 80 0.05 -1.66 -15.26
CA LYS A 80 -0.08 -3.11 -15.48
C LYS A 80 1.00 -3.65 -16.42
N LEU A 81 1.40 -2.88 -17.44
CA LEU A 81 2.53 -3.23 -18.32
C LEU A 81 3.86 -3.28 -17.54
N LEU A 82 4.00 -2.47 -16.50
CA LEU A 82 5.11 -2.52 -15.53
C LEU A 82 4.93 -3.59 -14.45
N CYS A 83 4.08 -4.59 -14.71
CA CYS A 83 3.79 -5.72 -13.84
C CYS A 83 3.16 -5.35 -12.49
N TRP A 84 2.48 -4.21 -12.38
CA TRP A 84 1.60 -3.98 -11.24
C TRP A 84 0.39 -4.91 -11.31
N GLN A 85 0.08 -5.54 -10.19
CA GLN A 85 -0.95 -6.57 -10.13
C GLN A 85 -2.21 -6.04 -9.44
N LEU A 86 -3.36 -6.25 -10.06
CA LEU A 86 -4.64 -6.04 -9.41
C LEU A 86 -4.85 -7.17 -8.39
N VAL A 87 -4.87 -6.82 -7.10
CA VAL A 87 -5.01 -7.79 -6.01
C VAL A 87 -6.18 -7.45 -5.11
N PRO A 88 -6.94 -8.46 -4.67
CA PRO A 88 -7.95 -8.29 -3.64
C PRO A 88 -7.30 -8.09 -2.28
N VAL A 89 -7.57 -6.95 -1.65
CA VAL A 89 -7.10 -6.60 -0.30
C VAL A 89 -8.26 -6.62 0.67
N HIS A 90 -8.09 -7.32 1.79
CA HIS A 90 -9.09 -7.43 2.83
C HIS A 90 -8.76 -6.47 3.98
N ILE A 91 -9.71 -5.63 4.35
CA ILE A 91 -9.52 -4.61 5.38
C ILE A 91 -10.09 -5.13 6.68
N PHE A 92 -9.27 -5.08 7.72
CA PHE A 92 -9.67 -5.44 9.07
C PHE A 92 -9.36 -4.30 10.03
N GLU A 93 -10.23 -4.16 11.02
CA GLU A 93 -10.02 -3.31 12.17
C GLU A 93 -9.59 -4.17 13.36
N ILE A 94 -8.51 -3.75 14.01
CA ILE A 94 -7.94 -4.38 15.20
C ILE A 94 -8.45 -3.64 16.42
N ASP A 95 -9.07 -4.38 17.31
CA ASP A 95 -9.50 -3.87 18.61
C ASP A 95 -8.33 -4.02 19.58
N ILE A 96 -7.73 -2.90 19.96
CA ILE A 96 -6.62 -2.83 20.91
C ILE A 96 -7.20 -2.31 22.22
N PRO A 97 -7.20 -3.11 23.31
CA PRO A 97 -7.84 -2.74 24.58
C PRO A 97 -6.97 -1.75 25.39
N ALA A 98 -6.52 -0.67 24.75
CA ALA A 98 -5.70 0.39 25.35
C ALA A 98 -5.94 1.72 24.61
N LEU A 99 -5.64 2.84 25.27
CA LEU A 99 -5.76 4.16 24.63
C LEU A 99 -4.58 4.38 23.67
N PRO A 100 -4.80 4.90 22.44
CA PRO A 100 -3.73 5.11 21.45
C PRO A 100 -2.52 5.92 21.93
N SER A 101 -2.71 6.76 22.95
CA SER A 101 -1.66 7.61 23.54
C SER A 101 -0.94 6.98 24.74
N SER A 102 -1.17 5.70 25.05
CA SER A 102 -0.60 5.02 26.22
C SER A 102 0.53 4.06 25.83
N GLU A 103 1.54 3.91 26.68
CA GLU A 103 2.61 2.92 26.46
C GLU A 103 2.07 1.48 26.34
N ASP A 104 0.93 1.19 26.99
CA ASP A 104 0.30 -0.11 26.92
C ASP A 104 -0.27 -0.40 25.52
N TYR A 105 -0.68 0.64 24.79
CA TYR A 105 -1.13 0.53 23.40
C TYR A 105 0.04 0.18 22.48
N ASP A 106 1.18 0.86 22.62
CA ASP A 106 2.37 0.55 21.81
C ASP A 106 2.84 -0.89 22.04
N LYS A 107 2.90 -1.32 23.31
CA LYS A 107 3.25 -2.71 23.66
C LYS A 107 2.26 -3.73 23.10
N ALA A 108 0.95 -3.43 23.18
CA ALA A 108 -0.07 -4.30 22.62
C ALA A 108 0.01 -4.37 21.09
N LYS A 109 0.26 -3.23 20.43
CA LYS A 109 0.41 -3.14 18.99
C LYS A 109 1.62 -3.93 18.50
N ASP A 110 2.77 -3.82 19.17
CA ASP A 110 3.98 -4.60 18.86
C ASP A 110 3.73 -6.11 18.98
N GLN A 111 3.04 -6.54 20.04
CA GLN A 111 2.68 -7.96 20.23
C GLN A 111 1.71 -8.46 19.15
N ILE A 112 0.70 -7.66 18.82
CA ILE A 112 -0.26 -7.98 17.76
C ILE A 112 0.47 -8.07 16.41
N GLU A 113 1.36 -7.13 16.11
CA GLU A 113 2.15 -7.12 14.88
C GLU A 113 3.00 -8.38 14.76
N GLN A 114 3.64 -8.82 15.85
CA GLN A 114 4.41 -10.06 15.87
C GLN A 114 3.52 -11.27 15.57
N ILE A 115 2.35 -11.38 16.21
CA ILE A 115 1.40 -12.49 15.98
C ILE A 115 0.89 -12.48 14.54
N LEU A 116 0.53 -11.30 14.01
CA LEU A 116 -0.03 -11.17 12.67
C LEU A 116 1.02 -11.47 11.59
N THR A 117 2.29 -11.14 11.82
CA THR A 117 3.38 -11.39 10.87
C THR A 117 3.60 -12.89 10.66
N ASP A 118 3.35 -13.71 11.68
CA ASP A 118 3.43 -15.18 11.56
C ASP A 118 2.25 -15.79 10.78
N LEU A 119 1.16 -15.06 10.61
CA LEU A 119 -0.10 -15.57 10.06
C LEU A 119 -0.43 -14.99 8.67
N PHE A 120 -0.07 -13.73 8.43
CA PHE A 120 -0.52 -12.96 7.28
C PHE A 120 0.60 -12.10 6.70
N VAL A 121 0.47 -11.82 5.41
CA VAL A 121 1.12 -10.66 4.79
C VAL A 121 0.16 -9.49 4.94
N PHE A 122 0.57 -8.45 5.66
CA PHE A 122 -0.30 -7.30 5.93
C PHE A 122 0.47 -5.97 5.97
N ASN A 123 -0.27 -4.86 5.88
CA ASN A 123 0.21 -3.51 6.17
C ASN A 123 -0.71 -2.84 7.18
N TRP A 124 -0.16 -2.00 8.04
CA TRP A 124 -0.96 -1.04 8.80
C TRP A 124 -1.46 0.10 7.91
N GLN A 125 -2.71 0.49 8.11
CA GLN A 125 -3.33 1.68 7.55
C GLN A 125 -3.87 2.52 8.70
N GLY A 126 -3.22 3.65 8.98
CA GLY A 126 -3.57 4.46 10.16
C GLY A 126 -3.26 3.77 11.48
N GLU A 127 -4.13 3.99 12.48
CA GLU A 127 -3.87 3.56 13.86
C GLU A 127 -4.21 2.09 14.10
N ASN A 128 -5.42 1.67 13.70
CA ASN A 128 -6.04 0.39 14.08
C ASN A 128 -6.46 -0.49 12.89
N GLN A 129 -6.25 -0.05 11.64
CA GLN A 129 -6.66 -0.84 10.48
C GLN A 129 -5.46 -1.55 9.87
N ILE A 130 -5.71 -2.75 9.37
CA ILE A 130 -4.74 -3.52 8.60
C ILE A 130 -5.31 -3.89 7.24
N LEU A 131 -4.44 -3.82 6.24
CA LEU A 131 -4.63 -4.34 4.91
C LEU A 131 -4.04 -5.74 4.87
N VAL A 132 -4.88 -6.76 4.74
CA VAL A 132 -4.47 -8.17 4.65
C VAL A 132 -4.48 -8.59 3.19
N TYR A 133 -3.33 -9.07 2.73
CA TYR A 133 -3.15 -9.55 1.38
C TYR A 133 -3.43 -11.04 1.34
N SER A 134 -4.40 -11.42 0.52
CA SER A 134 -4.61 -12.84 0.22
C SER A 134 -3.42 -13.32 -0.61
N THR A 135 -2.59 -14.18 -0.03
CA THR A 135 -1.53 -14.85 -0.75
C THR A 135 -2.18 -15.82 -1.74
N ILE A 136 -2.30 -15.41 -3.00
CA ILE A 136 -2.28 -16.40 -4.08
C ILE A 136 -0.85 -16.92 -4.11
N THR A 137 -0.77 -18.21 -3.81
CA THR A 137 0.40 -19.05 -3.56
C THR A 137 1.53 -18.83 -4.56
N ILE A 138 2.78 -19.02 -4.10
CA ILE A 138 3.84 -19.51 -4.97
C ILE A 138 3.50 -20.97 -5.34
#